data_AF-A0A658NSK4-F1
#
_entry.id   AF-A0A658NSK4-F1
#
_cell.length_a   1.000
_cell.length_b   1.000
_cell.length_c   1.000
_cell.angle_alpha   90.00
_cell.angle_beta   90.00
_cell.angle_gamma   90.00
#
_symmetry.space_group_name_H-M   'P 1'
#
loop_
_entity.id
_entity.type
_entity.pdbx_description
1 polymer ?
#
loop_
_entity_poly.entity_id
_entity_poly.type
_entity_poly.pdbx_seq_one_letter_code
_entity_poly.pdbx_strand_id
1 'polypeptide(L)' 'IHYDSDQARTISVREAARLQSFPDGFVFCGTMNPAFRQIGNAVPPLMARALASVIARALGIAEEENLNEHVRTAAAV' A
#
# COMPACT_ATOMS: atom_id res chain seq x y z
N ILE A 1 0.54 16.53 12.18
CA ILE A 1 1.88 16.63 12.79
C ILE A 1 2.82 15.84 11.89
N HIS A 2 3.72 16.51 11.19
CA HIS A 2 4.81 15.90 10.42
C HIS A 2 5.96 15.54 11.38
N TYR A 3 6.76 14.51 11.10
CA TYR A 3 7.78 14.02 12.05
C TYR A 3 8.88 15.06 12.31
N ASP A 4 9.18 15.85 11.29
CA ASP A 4 10.09 17.00 11.35
C ASP A 4 9.30 18.22 11.82
N SER A 5 9.63 18.69 13.04
CA SER A 5 8.99 19.83 13.69
C SER A 5 9.23 21.14 12.93
N ASP A 6 10.37 21.28 12.24
CA ASP A 6 10.75 22.53 11.58
C ASP A 6 9.87 22.81 10.36
N GLN A 7 9.31 21.77 9.74
CA GLN A 7 8.38 21.91 8.62
C GLN A 7 6.99 22.43 9.03
N ALA A 8 6.59 22.26 10.30
CA ALA A 8 5.34 22.76 10.87
C ALA A 8 4.06 22.51 10.02
N ARG A 9 3.99 21.37 9.29
CA ARG A 9 2.86 21.04 8.41
C ARG A 9 2.22 19.68 8.72
N THR A 10 1.11 19.38 8.08
CA THR A 10 0.56 18.02 7.99
C THR A 10 1.27 17.21 6.91
N ILE A 11 1.08 15.88 6.91
CA ILE A 11 1.53 15.05 5.80
C ILE A 11 0.85 15.50 4.51
N SER A 12 1.58 15.45 3.40
CA SER A 12 1.08 15.74 2.07
C SER A 12 0.18 14.60 1.57
N VAL A 13 -0.59 14.87 0.52
CA VAL A 13 -1.40 13.85 -0.17
C VAL A 13 -0.51 12.69 -0.63
N ARG A 14 0.72 12.96 -1.08
CA ARG A 14 1.63 11.91 -1.55
C ARG A 14 2.22 11.08 -0.42
N GLU A 15 2.55 11.70 0.71
CA GLU A 15 2.98 10.98 1.92
C GLU A 15 1.86 10.08 2.43
N ALA A 16 0.62 10.58 2.49
CA ALA A 16 -0.54 9.76 2.87
C ALA A 16 -0.78 8.59 1.90
N ALA A 17 -0.64 8.82 0.59
CA ALA A 17 -0.77 7.77 -0.41
C ALA A 17 0.29 6.67 -0.24
N ARG A 18 1.55 7.03 0.04
CA ARG A 18 2.63 6.07 0.29
C ARG A 18 2.40 5.26 1.56
N LEU A 19 1.91 5.90 2.63
CA LEU A 19 1.51 5.19 3.86
C LEU A 19 0.43 4.15 3.58
N GLN A 20 -0.48 4.44 2.65
CA GLN A 20 -1.50 3.51 2.17
C GLN A 20 -0.99 2.58 1.06
N SER A 21 0.31 2.51 0.79
CA SER A 21 0.94 1.65 -0.22
C SER A 21 0.52 1.90 -1.68
N PHE A 22 -0.03 3.08 -1.97
CA PHE A 22 -0.27 3.47 -3.35
C PHE A 22 1.05 3.69 -4.10
N PRO A 23 1.14 3.25 -5.37
CA PRO A 23 2.31 3.56 -6.19
C PRO A 23 2.42 5.07 -6.42
N ASP A 24 3.64 5.57 -6.54
CA ASP A 24 3.90 7.02 -6.66
C ASP A 24 3.23 7.66 -7.89
N GLY A 25 3.06 6.88 -8.96
CA GLY A 25 2.35 7.30 -10.18
C GLY A 25 0.82 7.30 -10.07
N PHE A 26 0.23 6.88 -8.94
CA PHE A 26 -1.22 6.88 -8.77
C PHE A 26 -1.75 8.30 -8.63
N VAL A 27 -2.72 8.66 -9.47
CA VAL A 27 -3.34 10.00 -9.52
C VAL A 27 -4.68 9.96 -8.80
N PHE A 28 -4.84 10.82 -7.78
CA PHE A 28 -6.11 11.02 -7.08
C PHE A 28 -6.85 12.21 -7.68
N CYS A 29 -8.18 12.10 -7.80
CA CYS A 29 -9.00 13.12 -8.45
C CYS A 29 -9.52 14.17 -7.44
N GLY A 30 -9.73 15.40 -7.91
CA GLY A 30 -10.29 16.49 -7.11
C GLY A 30 -9.25 17.28 -6.30
N THR A 31 -9.73 18.15 -5.43
CA THR A 31 -8.86 19.01 -4.59
C THR A 31 -8.26 18.21 -3.43
N MET A 32 -7.42 18.87 -2.64
CA MET A 32 -6.67 18.26 -1.53
C MET A 32 -7.54 17.44 -0.55
N ASN A 33 -8.66 17.98 -0.07
CA ASN A 33 -9.52 17.28 0.90
C ASN A 33 -10.20 16.02 0.31
N PRO A 34 -10.82 16.08 -0.89
CA PRO A 34 -11.29 14.90 -1.60
C PRO A 34 -10.21 13.83 -1.82
N ALA A 35 -8.97 14.23 -2.14
CA ALA A 35 -7.86 13.30 -2.31
C ALA A 35 -7.50 12.60 -0.99
N PHE A 36 -7.40 13.34 0.11
CA PHE A 36 -7.21 12.73 1.44
C PHE A 36 -8.33 11.76 1.82
N ARG A 37 -9.59 12.09 1.47
CA ARG A 37 -10.73 11.20 1.73
C ARG A 37 -10.65 9.92 0.89
N GLN A 38 -10.25 10.02 -0.38
CA GLN A 38 -10.02 8.83 -1.22
C GLN A 38 -8.92 7.94 -0.64
N ILE A 39 -7.80 8.53 -0.22
CA ILE A 39 -6.67 7.81 0.38
C ILE A 39 -7.08 7.15 1.71
N GLY A 40 -7.70 7.90 2.61
CA GLY A 40 -8.02 7.44 3.96
C GLY A 40 -9.11 6.36 4.00
N ASN A 41 -10.04 6.38 3.04
CA ASN A 41 -11.12 5.40 2.96
C ASN A 41 -10.77 4.17 2.08
N ALA A 42 -9.65 4.21 1.36
CA ALA A 42 -9.27 3.12 0.48
C ALA A 42 -8.68 1.93 1.25
N VAL A 43 -8.78 0.74 0.66
CA VAL A 43 -8.00 -0.42 1.07
C VAL A 43 -6.58 -0.26 0.50
N PRO A 44 -5.51 -0.43 1.31
CA PRO A 44 -4.14 -0.33 0.82
C PRO A 44 -3.87 -1.32 -0.34
N PRO A 45 -3.28 -0.91 -1.48
CA PRO A 45 -3.05 -1.81 -2.61
C PRO A 45 -2.21 -3.05 -2.31
N LEU A 46 -1.19 -2.97 -1.45
CA LEU A 46 -0.42 -4.16 -1.06
C LEU A 46 -1.26 -5.15 -0.23
N MET A 47 -2.14 -4.65 0.63
CA MET A 47 -3.08 -5.49 1.38
C MET A 47 -4.10 -6.14 0.43
N ALA A 48 -4.65 -5.36 -0.50
CA ALA A 48 -5.57 -5.87 -1.51
C ALA A 48 -4.92 -6.96 -2.37
N ARG A 49 -3.65 -6.79 -2.76
CA ARG A 49 -2.86 -7.82 -3.47
C ARG A 49 -2.73 -9.10 -2.65
N ALA A 50 -2.31 -9.00 -1.39
CA ALA A 50 -2.15 -10.17 -0.53
C ALA A 50 -3.48 -10.94 -0.35
N LEU A 51 -4.59 -10.22 -0.15
CA LEU A 51 -5.92 -10.82 -0.06
C LEU A 51 -6.34 -11.47 -1.39
N ALA A 52 -6.14 -10.79 -2.52
CA ALA A 52 -6.46 -11.30 -3.84
C ALA A 52 -5.69 -12.59 -4.15
N SER A 53 -4.42 -12.71 -3.75
CA SER A 53 -3.64 -13.94 -3.89
C SER A 53 -4.24 -15.12 -3.12
N VAL A 54 -4.75 -14.89 -1.91
CA VAL A 54 -5.44 -15.93 -1.12
C VAL A 54 -6.74 -16.35 -1.81
N ILE A 55 -7.54 -15.38 -2.27
CA ILE A 55 -8.80 -15.65 -2.96
C ILE A 55 -8.54 -16.41 -4.28
N ALA A 56 -7.55 -15.99 -5.06
CA ALA A 56 -7.20 -16.64 -6.33
C ALA A 56 -6.81 -18.12 -6.13
N ARG A 57 -6.02 -18.43 -5.08
CA ARG A 57 -5.70 -19.82 -4.72
C ARG A 57 -6.95 -20.60 -4.30
N ALA A 58 -7.80 -20.00 -3.45
CA ALA A 58 -9.05 -20.63 -3.02
C ALA A 58 -10.00 -20.93 -4.18
N LEU A 59 -9.94 -20.13 -5.26
CA LEU A 59 -10.72 -20.32 -6.48
C LEU A 59 -10.00 -21.20 -7.53
N GLY A 60 -8.78 -21.68 -7.27
CA GLY A 60 -7.99 -22.47 -8.22
C GLY A 60 -7.51 -21.70 -9.46
N ILE A 61 -7.41 -20.36 -9.36
CA ILE A 61 -6.98 -19.47 -10.46
C ILE A 61 -5.46 -19.28 -10.48
N ALA A 62 -4.79 -19.51 -9.35
CA ALA A 62 -3.34 -19.37 -9.20
C ALA A 62 -2.74 -20.59 -8.48
N GLU A 63 -1.56 -21.02 -8.95
CA GLU A 63 -0.75 -22.06 -8.31
C GLU A 63 -0.25 -21.62 -6.93
N GLU A 64 0.05 -22.58 -6.05
CA GLU A 64 0.66 -22.28 -4.75
C GLU A 64 2.08 -21.74 -4.92
N GLU A 65 2.27 -20.41 -4.85
CA GLU A 65 3.60 -19.85 -4.56
C GLU A 65 4.05 -20.34 -3.18
N ASN A 66 5.07 -21.20 -3.16
CA ASN A 66 5.69 -21.69 -1.95
C ASN A 66 6.37 -20.52 -1.21
N LEU A 67 5.71 -19.99 -0.18
CA LEU A 67 6.18 -18.88 0.64
C LEU A 67 7.56 -19.13 1.30
N ASN A 68 8.01 -20.39 1.30
CA ASN A 68 9.27 -20.86 1.88
C ASN A 68 10.53 -20.33 1.16
N GLU A 69 10.43 -19.83 -0.06
CA GLU A 69 11.61 -19.33 -0.79
C GLU A 69 12.06 -17.93 -0.31
N HIS A 70 11.12 -17.05 0.02
CA HIS A 70 11.43 -15.67 0.41
C HIS A 70 12.02 -15.53 1.82
N VAL A 71 11.66 -16.43 2.74
CA VAL A 71 12.24 -16.47 4.10
C VAL A 71 13.69 -16.96 4.07
N ARG A 72 14.06 -17.83 3.11
CA ARG A 72 15.44 -18.32 2.96
C ARG A 72 16.38 -17.26 2.40
N THR A 73 15.91 -16.41 1.49
CA THR A 73 16.73 -15.34 0.90
C THR A 73 17.01 -14.20 1.89
N ALA A 74 16.06 -13.89 2.78
CA ALA A 74 16.24 -12.87 3.82
C ALA A 74 17.10 -13.35 5.02
N ALA A 75 17.23 -14.66 5.23
CA ALA A 75 18.08 -15.26 6.27
C ALA A 75 19.50 -15.62 5.79
N ALA A 76 19.79 -15.43 4.49
CA ALA A 76 21.07 -15.76 3.86
C ALA A 76 21.97 -14.53 3.55
N VAL A 77 21.66 -13.37 4.13
CA VAL A 77 22.44 -12.12 4.08
C VAL A 77 22.65 -11.62 5.50
#